data_AF-A0A651DQV1-F1
#
_entry.id   AF-A0A651DQV1-F1
#
_cell.length_a   1.000
_cell.length_b   1.000
_cell.length_c   1.000
_cell.angle_alpha   90.00
_cell.angle_beta   90.00
_cell.angle_gamma   90.00
#
_symmetry.space_group_name_H-M   'P 1'
#
loop_
_entity.id
_entity.type
_entity.pdbx_description
1 polymer ?
#
loop_
_entity_poly.entity_id
_entity_poly.type
_entity_poly.pdbx_seq_one_letter_code
_entity_poly.pdbx_strand_id
1 'polypeptide(L)'
;MIAGFSFGGPQALVAAQSEEAGADVRGVLAWGSYAELEPTLHFQFTGEHGEGERTVPDPYGRWVVGHNCLPLLTGYGDLDGVAAALHELAAFAGDQGIDSRLPALDPLKRRLRERLTGAQTEVFDLFAPPAGIRPEREAAVRMVAEIGRAAGANFPLLDPIPELGPFTIPVRLLHGRDDVLIPYTQLEALEARLEPLAADLRTGLTGLFAHSAGGNHLGTLDRARESLHFLRVLCRAFDMV
;
A
#
# COMPACT_ATOMS: atom_id res chain seq x y z
N MET A 1 8.26 -8.23 19.88
CA MET A 1 7.15 -7.99 18.92
C MET A 1 7.77 -7.55 17.61
N ILE A 2 7.29 -8.08 16.49
CA ILE A 2 7.69 -7.63 15.13
C ILE A 2 6.61 -6.68 14.62
N ALA A 3 7.00 -5.57 14.02
CA ALA A 3 6.07 -4.62 13.41
C ALA A 3 6.42 -4.39 11.94
N GLY A 4 5.42 -4.50 11.08
CA GLY A 4 5.52 -4.21 9.65
C GLY A 4 4.55 -3.11 9.25
N PHE A 5 4.96 -2.26 8.31
CA PHE A 5 4.17 -1.14 7.81
C PHE A 5 4.00 -1.25 6.30
N SER A 6 2.80 -1.03 5.77
CA SER A 6 2.52 -1.10 4.34
C SER A 6 3.05 -2.41 3.72
N PHE A 7 3.93 -2.33 2.72
CA PHE A 7 4.65 -3.45 2.10
C PHE A 7 5.59 -4.22 3.03
N GLY A 8 5.76 -3.85 4.29
CA GLY A 8 6.46 -4.63 5.31
C GLY A 8 5.54 -5.44 6.22
N GLY A 9 4.22 -5.19 6.17
CA GLY A 9 3.22 -5.89 6.97
C GLY A 9 3.17 -7.40 6.69
N PRO A 10 3.05 -7.84 5.42
CA PRO A 10 3.05 -9.27 5.10
C PRO A 10 4.35 -9.99 5.52
N GLN A 11 5.49 -9.30 5.45
CA GLN A 11 6.81 -9.82 5.80
C GLN A 11 6.97 -9.89 7.31
N ALA A 12 6.38 -8.97 8.07
CA ALA A 12 6.30 -9.09 9.52
C ALA A 12 5.48 -10.33 9.92
N LEU A 13 4.38 -10.62 9.22
CA LEU A 13 3.58 -11.83 9.44
C LEU A 13 4.36 -13.10 9.11
N VAL A 14 5.10 -13.13 8.00
CA VAL A 14 5.99 -14.26 7.65
C VAL A 14 7.11 -14.43 8.67
N ALA A 15 7.81 -13.34 9.01
CA ALA A 15 8.91 -13.37 9.97
C ALA A 15 8.45 -13.83 11.35
N ALA A 16 7.23 -13.48 11.75
CA ALA A 16 6.63 -13.93 12.99
C ALA A 16 6.37 -15.45 13.08
N GLN A 17 6.39 -16.15 11.93
CA GLN A 17 6.28 -17.61 11.86
C GLN A 17 7.63 -18.30 11.62
N SER A 18 8.73 -17.56 11.40
CA SER A 18 10.01 -18.19 11.12
C SER A 18 10.63 -18.79 12.37
N GLU A 19 11.21 -19.99 12.25
CA GLU A 19 11.94 -20.64 13.35
C GLU A 19 13.15 -19.78 13.81
N GLU A 20 13.76 -19.04 12.87
CA GLU A 20 14.90 -18.14 13.12
C GLU A 20 14.54 -16.89 13.94
N ALA A 21 13.32 -16.38 13.83
CA ALA A 21 12.89 -15.24 14.65
C ALA A 21 12.89 -15.59 16.16
N GLY A 22 12.93 -16.88 16.47
CA GLY A 22 13.20 -17.42 17.80
C GLY A 22 12.01 -17.35 18.74
N ALA A 23 12.15 -18.01 19.89
CA ALA A 23 11.13 -18.06 20.93
C ALA A 23 10.79 -16.69 21.55
N ASP A 24 11.54 -15.63 21.22
CA ASP A 24 11.43 -14.29 21.82
C ASP A 24 10.40 -13.39 21.13
N VAL A 25 9.88 -13.77 19.96
CA VAL A 25 8.77 -13.03 19.33
C VAL A 25 7.49 -13.29 20.12
N ARG A 26 7.03 -12.26 20.84
CA ARG A 26 5.80 -12.31 21.65
C ARG A 26 4.54 -11.77 20.96
N GLY A 27 4.62 -11.44 19.69
CA GLY A 27 3.50 -10.89 18.92
C GLY A 27 3.95 -10.20 17.64
N VAL A 28 2.99 -9.96 16.75
CA VAL A 28 3.19 -9.29 15.46
C VAL A 28 2.14 -8.20 15.23
N LEU A 29 2.59 -7.07 14.69
CA LEU A 29 1.76 -5.94 14.29
C LEU A 29 1.93 -5.67 12.79
N ALA A 30 0.83 -5.66 12.04
CA ALA A 30 0.81 -5.14 10.68
C ALA A 30 0.01 -3.82 10.66
N TRP A 31 0.64 -2.73 10.24
CA TRP A 31 0.02 -1.42 10.17
C TRP A 31 -0.12 -0.94 8.73
N GLY A 32 -1.31 -0.50 8.33
CA GLY A 32 -1.50 0.11 7.01
C GLY A 32 -1.20 -0.88 5.88
N SER A 33 -1.36 -2.18 6.15
CA SER A 33 -0.92 -3.28 5.31
C SER A 33 -2.02 -3.73 4.35
N TYR A 34 -1.67 -4.60 3.41
CA TYR A 34 -2.62 -5.18 2.47
C TYR A 34 -2.78 -6.70 2.62
N ALA A 35 -3.91 -7.21 2.13
CA ALA A 35 -4.17 -8.65 2.05
C ALA A 35 -3.64 -9.26 0.75
N GLU A 36 -3.75 -8.48 -0.34
CA GLU A 36 -3.32 -8.86 -1.68
C GLU A 36 -2.80 -7.65 -2.46
N LEU A 37 -1.75 -7.87 -3.24
CA LEU A 37 -1.12 -6.85 -4.06
C LEU A 37 -2.06 -6.38 -5.19
N GLU A 38 -2.69 -7.30 -5.91
CA GLU A 38 -3.50 -6.97 -7.09
C GLU A 38 -4.70 -6.05 -6.75
N PRO A 39 -5.55 -6.34 -5.75
CA PRO A 39 -6.59 -5.42 -5.28
C PRO A 39 -6.04 -4.08 -4.78
N THR A 40 -4.87 -4.08 -4.14
CA THR A 40 -4.21 -2.84 -3.69
C THR A 40 -3.77 -1.98 -4.87
N LEU A 41 -3.25 -2.61 -5.93
CA LEU A 41 -2.91 -1.94 -7.18
C LEU A 41 -4.15 -1.48 -7.93
N HIS A 42 -5.21 -2.28 -7.96
CA HIS A 42 -6.49 -1.88 -8.54
C HIS A 42 -6.97 -0.57 -7.93
N PHE A 43 -6.94 -0.46 -6.59
CA PHE A 43 -7.23 0.78 -5.89
C PHE A 43 -6.29 1.93 -6.31
N GLN A 44 -4.98 1.71 -6.34
CA GLN A 44 -3.98 2.73 -6.72
C GLN A 44 -4.19 3.31 -8.13
N PHE A 45 -4.73 2.51 -9.06
CA PHE A 45 -5.00 2.97 -10.42
C PHE A 45 -6.41 3.55 -10.60
N THR A 46 -7.43 2.95 -9.98
CA THR A 46 -8.84 3.27 -10.27
C THR A 46 -9.53 4.09 -9.18
N GLY A 47 -8.99 4.01 -7.96
CA GLY A 47 -9.56 4.49 -6.71
C GLY A 47 -10.65 3.60 -6.13
N GLU A 48 -10.99 2.49 -6.79
CA GLU A 48 -12.08 1.59 -6.41
C GLU A 48 -11.59 0.59 -5.37
N HIS A 49 -12.39 0.36 -4.33
CA HIS A 49 -12.14 -0.62 -3.28
C HIS A 49 -13.46 -1.01 -2.61
N GLY A 50 -13.51 -2.14 -1.90
CA GLY A 50 -14.74 -2.63 -1.28
C GLY A 50 -15.91 -2.82 -2.24
N GLU A 51 -17.13 -2.89 -1.69
CA GLU A 51 -18.36 -3.00 -2.47
C GLU A 51 -18.83 -1.62 -2.95
N GLY A 52 -18.30 -1.19 -4.10
CA GLY A 52 -18.71 0.04 -4.78
C GLY A 52 -18.15 1.33 -4.16
N GLU A 53 -17.19 1.24 -3.25
CA GLU A 53 -16.52 2.40 -2.68
C GLU A 53 -15.45 2.95 -3.63
N ARG A 54 -15.21 4.25 -3.49
CA ARG A 54 -14.22 4.94 -4.31
C ARG A 54 -13.60 6.13 -3.60
N THR A 55 -12.27 6.14 -3.55
CA THR A 55 -11.46 7.25 -3.01
C THR A 55 -10.40 7.65 -4.02
N VAL A 56 -9.91 8.89 -3.98
CA VAL A 56 -8.77 9.30 -4.82
C VAL A 56 -7.47 8.80 -4.17
N PRO A 57 -6.77 7.84 -4.79
CA PRO A 57 -5.52 7.33 -4.23
C PRO A 57 -4.42 8.38 -4.37
N ASP A 58 -3.49 8.35 -3.43
CA ASP A 58 -2.18 8.95 -3.62
C ASP A 58 -1.39 8.08 -4.62
N PRO A 59 -0.92 8.65 -5.76
CA PRO A 59 -0.28 7.87 -6.82
C PRO A 59 1.13 7.37 -6.47
N TYR A 60 1.67 7.74 -5.31
CA TYR A 60 2.99 7.31 -4.87
C TYR A 60 3.13 5.78 -4.88
N GLY A 61 2.11 5.05 -4.41
CA GLY A 61 2.13 3.60 -4.33
C GLY A 61 2.36 2.94 -5.71
N ARG A 62 1.62 3.37 -6.73
CA ARG A 62 1.83 2.85 -8.09
C ARG A 62 3.17 3.25 -8.69
N TRP A 63 3.80 4.37 -8.30
CA TRP A 63 5.16 4.71 -8.76
C TRP A 63 6.19 3.75 -8.19
N VAL A 64 6.11 3.46 -6.88
CA VAL A 64 6.99 2.50 -6.21
C VAL A 64 6.86 1.12 -6.85
N VAL A 65 5.64 0.63 -7.05
CA VAL A 65 5.43 -0.69 -7.66
C VAL A 65 5.85 -0.69 -9.13
N GLY A 66 5.55 0.37 -9.88
CA GLY A 66 5.94 0.51 -11.29
C GLY A 66 7.46 0.47 -11.47
N HIS A 67 8.21 1.17 -10.63
CA HIS A 67 9.66 1.08 -10.64
C HIS A 67 10.18 -0.35 -10.48
N ASN A 68 9.61 -1.13 -9.56
CA ASN A 68 10.09 -2.48 -9.25
C ASN A 68 9.60 -3.55 -10.24
N CYS A 69 8.43 -3.36 -10.86
CA CYS A 69 7.76 -4.41 -11.63
C CYS A 69 7.76 -4.18 -13.15
N LEU A 70 7.85 -2.94 -13.63
CA LEU A 70 7.84 -2.67 -15.08
C LEU A 70 8.99 -3.38 -15.83
N PRO A 71 10.23 -3.46 -15.31
CA PRO A 71 11.31 -4.20 -15.98
C PRO A 71 11.05 -5.71 -16.11
N LEU A 72 10.08 -6.25 -15.36
CA LEU A 72 9.71 -7.66 -15.36
C LEU A 72 8.61 -7.98 -16.38
N LEU A 73 7.97 -6.97 -16.97
CA LEU A 73 6.88 -7.17 -17.91
C LEU A 73 7.40 -7.61 -19.28
N THR A 74 6.81 -8.68 -19.81
CA THR A 74 7.08 -9.14 -21.18
C THR A 74 6.05 -8.58 -22.15
N GLY A 75 6.46 -8.27 -23.39
CA GLY A 75 5.55 -7.82 -24.46
C GLY A 75 5.34 -6.30 -24.55
N TYR A 76 5.97 -5.52 -23.66
CA TYR A 76 5.92 -4.05 -23.66
C TYR A 76 7.19 -3.37 -24.19
N GLY A 77 8.18 -4.16 -24.64
CA GLY A 77 9.51 -3.65 -24.98
C GLY A 77 10.33 -3.30 -23.74
N ASP A 78 11.35 -2.47 -23.91
CA ASP A 78 12.18 -1.98 -22.81
C ASP A 78 11.44 -0.90 -22.02
N LEU A 79 11.21 -1.16 -20.74
CA LEU A 79 10.55 -0.26 -19.79
C LEU A 79 11.49 0.29 -18.72
N ASP A 80 12.81 0.06 -18.82
CA ASP A 80 13.80 0.52 -17.83
C ASP A 80 13.78 2.05 -17.69
N GLY A 81 13.60 2.76 -18.81
CA GLY A 81 13.44 4.22 -18.80
C GLY A 81 12.22 4.70 -18.01
N VAL A 82 11.10 3.97 -18.10
CA VAL A 82 9.89 4.27 -17.33
C VAL A 82 10.10 3.95 -15.86
N ALA A 83 10.67 2.78 -15.55
CA ALA A 83 10.97 2.37 -14.19
C ALA A 83 11.91 3.37 -13.48
N ALA A 84 12.93 3.86 -14.17
CA ALA A 84 13.85 4.88 -13.65
C ALA A 84 13.14 6.22 -13.42
N ALA A 85 12.25 6.63 -14.32
CA ALA A 85 11.47 7.86 -14.15
C ALA A 85 10.50 7.78 -12.96
N LEU A 86 9.84 6.64 -12.76
CA LEU A 86 8.96 6.43 -11.60
C LEU A 86 9.73 6.39 -10.28
N HIS A 87 10.95 5.84 -10.29
CA HIS A 87 11.86 5.93 -9.14
C HIS A 87 12.24 7.38 -8.82
N GLU A 88 12.61 8.18 -9.84
CA GLU A 88 12.93 9.61 -9.64
C GLU A 88 11.73 10.38 -9.05
N LEU A 89 10.49 10.08 -9.48
CA LEU A 89 9.27 10.65 -8.90
C LEU A 89 9.07 10.25 -7.44
N ALA A 90 9.13 8.95 -7.15
CA ALA A 90 8.89 8.44 -5.80
C ALA A 90 9.96 8.93 -4.83
N ALA A 91 11.23 8.90 -5.21
CA ALA A 91 12.33 9.42 -4.39
C ALA A 91 12.14 10.91 -4.11
N PHE A 92 11.88 11.72 -5.14
CA PHE A 92 11.70 13.16 -4.96
C PHE A 92 10.49 13.50 -4.08
N ALA A 93 9.34 12.86 -4.32
CA ALA A 93 8.14 13.10 -3.51
C ALA A 93 8.36 12.70 -2.05
N GLY A 94 8.98 11.54 -1.81
CA GLY A 94 9.32 11.05 -0.48
C GLY A 94 10.30 11.95 0.26
N ASP A 95 11.42 12.29 -0.36
CA ASP A 95 12.48 13.13 0.24
C ASP A 95 11.97 14.53 0.61
N GLN A 96 11.03 15.06 -0.17
CA GLN A 96 10.45 16.39 0.04
C GLN A 96 9.17 16.37 0.89
N GLY A 97 8.65 15.19 1.23
CA GLY A 97 7.36 15.05 1.93
C GLY A 97 6.18 15.66 1.16
N ILE A 98 6.24 15.62 -0.18
CA ILE A 98 5.20 16.20 -1.04
C ILE A 98 4.10 15.16 -1.24
N ASP A 99 2.86 15.55 -0.94
CA ASP A 99 1.68 14.76 -1.32
C ASP A 99 1.62 14.61 -2.85
N SER A 100 1.67 13.36 -3.32
CA SER A 100 1.87 13.08 -4.74
C SER A 100 0.63 13.34 -5.61
N ARG A 101 -0.50 13.66 -4.97
CA ARG A 101 -1.74 14.10 -5.63
C ARG A 101 -1.66 15.56 -6.06
N LEU A 102 -0.76 16.34 -5.47
CA LEU A 102 -0.66 17.78 -5.71
C LEU A 102 0.05 18.08 -7.04
N PRO A 103 -0.31 19.19 -7.70
CA PRO A 103 0.31 19.61 -8.97
C PRO A 103 1.79 20.03 -8.82
N ALA A 104 2.31 20.12 -7.60
CA ALA A 104 3.71 20.48 -7.33
C ALA A 104 4.71 19.55 -8.04
N LEU A 105 4.34 18.29 -8.32
CA LEU A 105 5.16 17.32 -9.02
C LEU A 105 4.97 17.33 -10.55
N ASP A 106 3.97 18.03 -11.09
CA ASP A 106 3.70 18.03 -12.53
C ASP A 106 4.84 18.60 -13.40
N PRO A 107 5.62 19.62 -12.97
CA PRO A 107 6.84 20.00 -13.68
C PRO A 107 7.87 18.87 -13.78
N LEU A 108 8.04 18.08 -12.71
CA LEU A 108 8.94 16.92 -12.72
C LEU A 108 8.41 15.81 -13.64
N LYS A 109 7.11 15.49 -13.57
CA LYS A 109 6.47 14.52 -14.47
C LYS A 109 6.68 14.88 -15.94
N ARG A 110 6.47 16.16 -16.31
CA ARG A 110 6.70 16.62 -17.70
C ARG A 110 8.15 16.43 -18.14
N ARG A 111 9.11 16.86 -17.33
CA ARG A 111 10.55 16.71 -17.61
C ARG A 111 10.95 15.24 -17.79
N LEU A 112 10.39 14.36 -16.96
CA LEU A 112 10.65 12.92 -17.05
C LEU A 112 10.04 12.31 -18.30
N ARG A 113 8.79 12.67 -18.60
CA ARG A 113 8.06 12.23 -19.79
C ARG A 113 8.78 12.59 -21.09
N GLU A 114 9.43 13.76 -21.15
CA GLU A 114 10.22 14.21 -22.32
C GLU A 114 11.40 13.30 -22.67
N ARG A 115 11.87 12.47 -21.73
CA ARG A 115 12.96 11.49 -21.93
C ARG A 115 12.47 10.18 -22.52
N LEU A 116 11.16 9.95 -22.55
CA LEU A 116 10.54 8.70 -22.94
C LEU A 116 9.98 8.79 -24.36
N THR A 117 9.94 7.66 -25.06
CA THR A 117 9.45 7.62 -26.45
C THR A 117 8.50 6.46 -26.68
N GLY A 118 7.57 6.63 -27.64
CA GLY A 118 6.64 5.58 -28.07
C GLY A 118 5.85 4.97 -26.91
N ALA A 119 5.89 3.64 -26.80
CA ALA A 119 5.17 2.88 -25.77
C ALA A 119 5.58 3.26 -24.34
N GLN A 120 6.83 3.68 -24.10
CA GLN A 120 7.28 4.11 -22.77
C GLN A 120 6.51 5.35 -22.30
N THR A 121 6.19 6.26 -23.22
CA THR A 121 5.41 7.45 -22.90
C THR A 121 3.98 7.09 -22.48
N GLU A 122 3.35 6.14 -23.18
CA GLU A 122 2.00 5.68 -22.86
C GLU A 122 1.94 4.97 -21.50
N VAL A 123 2.92 4.10 -21.22
CA VAL A 123 3.04 3.44 -19.91
C VAL A 123 3.31 4.49 -18.82
N PHE A 124 4.21 5.44 -19.03
CA PHE A 124 4.46 6.49 -18.04
C PHE A 124 3.22 7.33 -17.75
N ASP A 125 2.46 7.74 -18.77
CA ASP A 125 1.24 8.54 -18.61
C ASP A 125 0.14 7.76 -17.84
N LEU A 126 0.16 6.43 -17.88
CA LEU A 126 -0.73 5.59 -17.08
C LEU A 126 -0.38 5.63 -15.57
N PHE A 127 0.91 5.66 -15.24
CA PHE A 127 1.38 5.68 -13.85
C PHE A 127 1.46 7.09 -13.25
N ALA A 128 1.84 8.08 -14.06
CA ALA A 128 2.12 9.44 -13.63
C ALA A 128 1.38 10.49 -14.47
N PRO A 129 0.03 10.41 -14.60
CA PRO A 129 -0.74 11.46 -15.23
C PRO A 129 -0.60 12.79 -14.45
N PRO A 130 -0.93 13.93 -15.10
CA PRO A 130 -1.01 15.22 -14.41
C PRO A 130 -1.93 15.16 -13.19
N ALA A 131 -1.67 15.99 -12.18
CA ALA A 131 -2.48 16.03 -10.97
C ALA A 131 -3.97 16.23 -11.28
N GLY A 132 -4.83 15.49 -10.59
CA GLY A 132 -6.28 15.50 -10.81
C GLY A 132 -6.76 14.70 -12.04
N ILE A 133 -5.85 14.19 -12.88
CA ILE A 133 -6.18 13.34 -14.03
C ILE A 133 -6.08 11.87 -13.62
N ARG A 134 -7.11 11.10 -13.96
CA ARG A 134 -7.13 9.64 -13.76
C ARG A 134 -6.64 8.92 -15.01
N PRO A 135 -5.89 7.81 -14.86
CA PRO A 135 -5.59 6.94 -15.99
C PRO A 135 -6.88 6.38 -16.61
N GLU A 136 -6.81 6.05 -17.89
CA GLU A 136 -7.87 5.33 -18.59
C GLU A 136 -8.10 3.98 -17.88
N ARG A 137 -9.36 3.68 -17.55
CA ARG A 137 -9.72 2.59 -16.63
C ARG A 137 -9.37 1.22 -17.20
N GLU A 138 -9.67 0.96 -18.46
CA GLU A 138 -9.42 -0.36 -19.06
C GLU A 138 -7.92 -0.63 -19.16
N ALA A 139 -7.12 0.36 -19.57
CA ALA A 139 -5.66 0.28 -19.59
C ALA A 139 -5.09 0.09 -18.17
N ALA A 140 -5.62 0.79 -17.19
CA ALA A 140 -5.27 0.62 -15.78
C ALA A 140 -5.52 -0.81 -15.30
N VAL A 141 -6.73 -1.34 -15.51
CA VAL A 141 -7.08 -2.71 -15.08
C VAL A 141 -6.21 -3.76 -15.77
N ARG A 142 -5.95 -3.60 -17.08
CA ARG A 142 -5.02 -4.49 -17.79
C ARG A 142 -3.61 -4.45 -17.20
N MET A 143 -3.09 -3.24 -16.97
CA MET A 143 -1.75 -3.05 -16.39
C MET A 143 -1.65 -3.65 -14.98
N VAL A 144 -2.68 -3.49 -14.15
CA VAL A 144 -2.74 -4.10 -12.82
C VAL A 144 -2.61 -5.62 -12.91
N ALA A 145 -3.31 -6.27 -13.83
CA ALA A 145 -3.20 -7.72 -14.02
C ALA A 145 -1.82 -8.16 -14.55
N GLU A 146 -1.17 -7.39 -15.42
CA GLU A 146 0.21 -7.66 -15.87
C GLU A 146 1.21 -7.55 -14.71
N ILE A 147 1.13 -6.47 -13.92
CA ILE A 147 1.98 -6.25 -12.76
C ILE A 147 1.74 -7.35 -11.71
N GLY A 148 0.48 -7.67 -11.40
CA GLY A 148 0.14 -8.70 -10.42
C GLY A 148 0.76 -10.05 -10.77
N ARG A 149 0.64 -10.46 -12.04
CA ARG A 149 1.29 -11.70 -12.54
C ARG A 149 2.81 -11.64 -12.45
N ALA A 150 3.43 -10.56 -12.91
CA ALA A 150 4.88 -10.43 -12.89
C ALA A 150 5.44 -10.37 -11.46
N ALA A 151 4.77 -9.62 -10.58
CA ALA A 151 5.13 -9.51 -9.18
C ALA A 151 4.99 -10.85 -8.46
N GLY A 152 3.88 -11.57 -8.63
CA GLY A 152 3.69 -12.89 -8.03
C GLY A 152 4.74 -13.92 -8.49
N ALA A 153 5.18 -13.86 -9.75
CA ALA A 153 6.20 -14.76 -10.27
C ALA A 153 7.63 -14.46 -9.78
N ASN A 154 7.95 -13.20 -9.50
CA ASN A 154 9.31 -12.76 -9.16
C ASN A 154 9.50 -12.42 -7.67
N PHE A 155 8.43 -12.10 -6.97
CA PHE A 155 8.42 -11.66 -5.58
C PHE A 155 7.31 -12.39 -4.79
N PRO A 156 7.41 -13.71 -4.58
CA PRO A 156 6.36 -14.50 -3.91
C PRO A 156 6.03 -13.97 -2.50
N LEU A 157 6.99 -13.35 -1.82
CA LEU A 157 6.80 -12.75 -0.50
C LEU A 157 6.01 -11.42 -0.50
N LEU A 158 5.50 -10.94 -1.64
CA LEU A 158 4.57 -9.83 -1.68
C LEU A 158 3.15 -10.24 -1.27
N ASP A 159 2.73 -11.47 -1.57
CA ASP A 159 1.41 -12.01 -1.22
C ASP A 159 1.51 -13.32 -0.41
N PRO A 160 2.19 -13.34 0.74
CA PRO A 160 2.45 -14.57 1.48
C PRO A 160 1.24 -15.09 2.27
N ILE A 161 0.15 -14.32 2.36
CA ILE A 161 -0.99 -14.61 3.25
C ILE A 161 -1.59 -16.01 3.04
N PRO A 162 -1.78 -16.52 1.80
CA PRO A 162 -2.30 -17.87 1.58
C PRO A 162 -1.37 -19.00 2.08
N GLU A 163 -0.09 -18.70 2.31
CA GLU A 163 0.92 -19.68 2.75
C GLU A 163 1.16 -19.65 4.27
N LEU A 164 0.55 -18.69 4.98
CA LEU A 164 0.71 -18.56 6.42
C LEU A 164 0.07 -19.74 7.16
N GLY A 165 0.79 -20.26 8.16
CA GLY A 165 0.29 -21.26 9.09
C GLY A 165 -0.46 -20.64 10.28
N PRO A 166 -0.87 -21.46 11.26
CA PRO A 166 -1.44 -20.96 12.51
C PRO A 166 -0.44 -20.14 13.32
N PHE A 167 -0.88 -19.02 13.89
CA PHE A 167 -0.13 -18.19 14.81
C PHE A 167 -0.36 -18.65 16.26
N THR A 168 0.74 -18.88 16.98
CA THR A 168 0.74 -19.17 18.43
C THR A 168 0.93 -17.92 19.28
N ILE A 169 1.13 -16.77 18.63
CA ILE A 169 1.39 -15.48 19.24
C ILE A 169 0.28 -14.48 18.87
N PRO A 170 0.11 -13.42 19.66
CA PRO A 170 -0.80 -12.33 19.33
C PRO A 170 -0.54 -11.70 17.96
N VAL A 171 -1.61 -11.53 17.19
CA VAL A 171 -1.61 -10.81 15.90
C VAL A 171 -2.43 -9.54 16.04
N ARG A 172 -1.86 -8.41 15.64
CA ARG A 172 -2.50 -7.10 15.68
C ARG A 172 -2.50 -6.49 14.28
N LEU A 173 -3.65 -6.05 13.81
CA LEU A 173 -3.77 -5.37 12.52
C LEU A 173 -4.34 -3.98 12.75
N LEU A 174 -3.62 -2.95 12.35
CA LEU A 174 -4.03 -1.56 12.52
C LEU A 174 -4.07 -0.86 11.17
N HIS A 175 -5.06 -0.01 10.91
CA HIS A 175 -5.17 0.69 9.63
C HIS A 175 -5.81 2.07 9.77
N GLY A 176 -5.46 2.96 8.83
CA GLY A 176 -6.07 4.27 8.70
C GLY A 176 -7.36 4.21 7.88
N ARG A 177 -8.49 4.72 8.39
CA ARG A 177 -9.74 4.81 7.63
C ARG A 177 -9.59 5.69 6.38
N ASP A 178 -8.84 6.77 6.53
CA ASP A 178 -8.60 7.76 5.48
C ASP A 178 -7.28 7.50 4.74
N ASP A 179 -6.77 6.26 4.78
CA ASP A 179 -5.58 5.86 4.05
C ASP A 179 -5.83 5.91 2.53
N VAL A 180 -5.01 6.70 1.84
CA VAL A 180 -5.09 6.92 0.39
C VAL A 180 -4.01 6.16 -0.38
N LEU A 181 -3.15 5.41 0.30
CA LEU A 181 -2.19 4.50 -0.33
C LEU A 181 -2.72 3.08 -0.39
N ILE A 182 -3.21 2.56 0.73
CA ILE A 182 -3.80 1.22 0.84
C ILE A 182 -5.19 1.36 1.47
N PRO A 183 -6.26 0.96 0.78
CA PRO A 183 -7.60 1.21 1.27
C PRO A 183 -7.88 0.34 2.50
N TYR A 184 -8.67 0.84 3.45
CA TYR A 184 -8.98 0.13 4.68
C TYR A 184 -9.69 -1.22 4.45
N THR A 185 -10.34 -1.41 3.31
CA THR A 185 -10.95 -2.69 2.95
C THR A 185 -9.92 -3.82 2.81
N GLN A 186 -8.62 -3.49 2.66
CA GLN A 186 -7.54 -4.47 2.78
C GLN A 186 -7.30 -4.94 4.22
N LEU A 187 -7.58 -4.11 5.24
CA LEU A 187 -7.57 -4.55 6.65
C LEU A 187 -8.66 -5.61 6.86
N GLU A 188 -9.86 -5.38 6.34
CA GLU A 188 -10.99 -6.31 6.45
C GLU A 188 -10.67 -7.63 5.76
N ALA A 189 -10.06 -7.57 4.57
CA ALA A 189 -9.61 -8.76 3.86
C ALA A 189 -8.48 -9.52 4.61
N LEU A 190 -7.54 -8.81 5.24
CA LEU A 190 -6.52 -9.43 6.10
C LEU A 190 -7.14 -10.09 7.32
N GLU A 191 -8.07 -9.41 7.99
CA GLU A 191 -8.78 -9.92 9.16
C GLU A 191 -9.46 -11.25 8.84
N ALA A 192 -10.26 -11.28 7.76
CA ALA A 192 -10.97 -12.49 7.34
C ALA A 192 -10.03 -13.67 7.03
N ARG A 193 -8.83 -13.40 6.51
CA ARG A 193 -7.82 -14.44 6.20
C ARG A 193 -7.09 -14.94 7.42
N LEU A 194 -6.85 -14.07 8.40
CA LEU A 194 -6.06 -14.38 9.59
C LEU A 194 -6.93 -14.89 10.75
N GLU A 195 -8.23 -14.60 10.78
CA GLU A 195 -9.16 -15.12 11.78
C GLU A 195 -9.07 -16.64 12.00
N PRO A 196 -9.01 -17.50 10.97
CA PRO A 196 -8.84 -18.95 11.18
C PRO A 196 -7.42 -19.35 11.62
N LEU A 197 -6.43 -18.47 11.47
CA LEU A 197 -5.02 -18.76 11.75
C LEU A 197 -4.56 -18.23 13.12
N ALA A 198 -5.18 -17.19 13.65
CA ALA A 198 -4.72 -16.48 14.84
C ALA A 198 -5.80 -16.42 15.92
N ALA A 199 -5.66 -17.24 16.97
CA ALA A 199 -6.61 -17.28 18.08
C ALA A 199 -6.67 -15.96 18.89
N ASP A 200 -5.58 -15.19 18.93
CA ASP A 200 -5.54 -13.82 19.48
C ASP A 200 -5.27 -12.81 18.36
N LEU A 201 -6.26 -12.64 17.49
CA LEU A 201 -6.30 -11.58 16.48
C LEU A 201 -7.05 -10.36 17.03
N ARG A 202 -6.47 -9.17 16.87
CA ARG A 202 -7.17 -7.90 17.13
C ARG A 202 -6.95 -6.91 15.99
N THR A 203 -8.05 -6.30 15.56
CA THR A 203 -8.05 -5.29 14.50
C THR A 203 -8.40 -3.90 15.04
N GLY A 204 -7.87 -2.87 14.41
CA GLY A 204 -8.09 -1.49 14.80
C GLY A 204 -8.08 -0.54 13.62
N LEU A 205 -9.24 0.01 13.29
CA LEU A 205 -9.40 1.06 12.29
C LEU A 205 -9.47 2.43 12.99
N THR A 206 -8.65 3.40 12.55
CA THR A 206 -8.59 4.76 13.11
C THR A 206 -8.61 5.84 12.03
N GLY A 207 -9.24 6.97 12.31
CA GLY A 207 -9.22 8.16 11.46
C GLY A 207 -8.00 9.09 11.68
N LEU A 208 -7.05 8.75 12.56
CA LEU A 208 -5.89 9.61 12.85
C LEU A 208 -4.75 9.53 11.82
N PHE A 209 -4.74 8.54 10.94
CA PHE A 209 -3.64 8.30 10.02
C PHE A 209 -4.13 8.29 8.56
N ALA A 210 -3.86 9.38 7.85
CA ALA A 210 -3.79 9.39 6.39
C ALA A 210 -2.31 9.17 6.00
N HIS A 211 -2.05 8.24 5.09
CA HIS A 211 -0.69 7.77 4.74
C HIS A 211 0.17 8.81 4.00
N SER A 212 -0.43 9.93 3.56
CA SER A 212 0.28 11.10 3.05
C SER A 212 -0.36 12.38 3.62
N ALA A 213 0.38 13.49 3.58
CA ALA A 213 0.19 14.73 4.35
C ALA A 213 -1.12 15.53 4.08
N GLY A 214 -2.22 14.88 3.69
CA GLY A 214 -3.50 15.52 3.41
C GLY A 214 -4.69 14.67 3.83
N GLY A 215 -5.15 14.87 5.06
CA GLY A 215 -6.46 14.50 5.63
C GLY A 215 -6.39 14.57 7.16
N ASN A 216 -7.25 15.25 7.93
CA ASN A 216 -8.57 15.84 7.69
C ASN A 216 -8.80 16.99 8.71
N HIS A 217 -9.70 17.93 8.40
CA HIS A 217 -10.12 19.04 9.29
C HIS A 217 -10.98 18.57 10.46
N LEU A 218 -10.47 17.69 11.32
CA LEU A 218 -11.18 17.31 12.54
C LEU A 218 -11.20 18.52 13.51
N GLY A 219 -12.41 18.89 13.95
CA GLY A 219 -12.57 19.82 15.06
C GLY A 219 -11.83 19.30 16.31
N THR A 220 -11.42 20.20 17.21
CA THR A 220 -10.57 19.86 18.37
C THR A 220 -11.15 18.72 19.22
N LEU A 221 -12.48 18.63 19.32
CA LEU A 221 -13.18 17.56 20.04
C LEU A 221 -13.14 16.21 19.33
N ASP A 222 -13.25 16.20 18.00
CA ASP A 222 -13.15 14.96 17.22
C ASP A 222 -11.72 14.45 17.19
N ARG A 223 -10.72 15.33 17.17
CA ARG A 223 -9.31 14.94 17.39
C ARG A 223 -9.10 14.32 18.76
N ALA A 224 -9.66 14.90 19.83
CA ALA A 224 -9.50 14.34 21.17
C ALA A 224 -10.16 12.95 21.30
N ARG A 225 -11.34 12.77 20.70
CA ARG A 225 -12.03 11.47 20.64
C ARG A 225 -11.24 10.44 19.83
N GLU A 226 -10.73 10.84 18.68
CA GLU A 226 -9.98 9.98 17.77
C GLU A 226 -8.59 9.64 18.38
N SER A 227 -7.94 10.57 19.07
CA SER A 227 -6.76 10.33 19.93
C SER A 227 -7.04 9.34 21.06
N LEU A 228 -8.19 9.43 21.72
CA LEU A 228 -8.58 8.47 22.76
C LEU A 228 -8.91 7.10 22.17
N HIS A 229 -9.55 7.05 21.00
CA HIS A 229 -9.80 5.83 20.25
C HIS A 229 -8.50 5.16 19.82
N PHE A 230 -7.58 5.92 19.23
CA PHE A 230 -6.24 5.46 18.88
C PHE A 230 -5.45 4.97 20.10
N LEU A 231 -5.46 5.69 21.21
CA LEU A 231 -4.83 5.23 22.46
C LEU A 231 -5.44 3.91 22.94
N ARG A 232 -6.76 3.73 22.84
CA ARG A 232 -7.41 2.44 23.16
C ARG A 232 -7.00 1.34 22.20
N VAL A 233 -6.87 1.65 20.91
CA VAL A 233 -6.40 0.73 19.87
C VAL A 233 -4.93 0.33 20.15
N LEU A 234 -4.06 1.27 20.51
CA LEU A 234 -2.69 0.98 20.94
C LEU A 234 -2.64 0.15 22.22
N CYS A 235 -3.42 0.51 23.24
CA CYS A 235 -3.47 -0.27 24.48
C CYS A 235 -3.92 -1.72 24.23
N ARG A 236 -4.88 -1.93 23.32
CA ARG A 236 -5.31 -3.26 22.88
C ARG A 236 -4.29 -3.97 22.02
N ALA A 237 -3.51 -3.24 21.22
CA ALA A 237 -2.47 -3.81 20.37
C ALA A 237 -1.26 -4.29 21.18
N PHE A 238 -0.84 -3.50 22.17
CA PHE A 238 0.36 -3.75 22.97
C PHE A 238 0.08 -4.38 24.35
N ASP A 239 -1.16 -4.81 24.61
CA ASP A 239 -1.60 -5.36 25.90
C ASP A 239 -1.15 -4.49 27.10
N MET A 240 -1.25 -3.16 26.95
CA MET A 240 -0.83 -2.20 27.98
C MET A 240 -1.88 -1.96 29.09
N VAL A 241 -2.87 -2.84 29.23
CA VAL A 241 -3.81 -2.87 30.38
C VAL A 241 -4.22 -4.30 30.67
#